data_AF-A0A941LRF6-F1
#
_entry.id   AF-A0A941LRF6-F1
#
_cell.length_a   1.000
_cell.length_b   1.000
_cell.length_c   1.000
_cell.angle_alpha   90.00
_cell.angle_beta   90.00
_cell.angle_gamma   90.00
#
_symmetry.space_group_name_H-M   'P 1'
#
loop_
_entity.id
_entity.type
_entity.pdbx_description
1 polymer ?
#
loop_
_entity_poly.entity_id
_entity_poly.type
_entity_poly.pdbx_seq_one_letter_code
_entity_poly.pdbx_strand_id
1 'polypeptide(L)'
;MKKDKDEMRSEYKRSDFAKLERGKFYSAVAAGTSVVLLEPAIAKAFPTSKAVNEALAGLLVLTEQTTRITRRSTRTRKKTARTA
;
A
#
# COMPACT_ATOMS: atom_id res chain seq x y z
N MET A 1 -40.27 1.95 5.95
CA MET A 1 -39.72 0.84 6.77
C MET A 1 -38.36 1.28 7.30
N LYS A 2 -38.21 1.39 8.63
CA LYS A 2 -36.92 1.64 9.27
C LYS A 2 -36.06 0.40 9.03
N LYS A 3 -34.89 0.53 8.40
CA LYS A 3 -33.92 -0.57 8.32
C LYS A 3 -33.33 -0.72 9.72
N ASP A 4 -33.49 -1.89 10.30
CA ASP A 4 -32.74 -2.35 11.46
C ASP A 4 -31.25 -2.28 11.12
N LYS A 5 -30.60 -1.21 11.56
CA LYS A 5 -29.23 -0.86 11.15
C LYS A 5 -28.15 -1.52 11.99
N ASP A 6 -28.53 -2.32 12.99
CA ASP A 6 -27.61 -2.84 14.02
C ASP A 6 -27.77 -4.34 14.30
N GLU A 7 -28.54 -5.07 13.49
CA GLU A 7 -28.70 -6.51 13.66
C GLU A 7 -27.60 -7.27 12.89
N MET A 8 -27.00 -8.28 13.56
CA MET A 8 -26.05 -9.18 12.91
C MET A 8 -26.74 -10.02 11.84
N ARG A 9 -26.01 -10.34 10.76
CA ARG A 9 -26.51 -11.21 9.69
C ARG A 9 -26.94 -12.57 10.27
N SER A 10 -28.05 -13.11 9.77
CA SER A 10 -28.60 -14.41 10.18
C SER A 10 -27.64 -15.59 9.95
N GLU A 11 -26.68 -15.43 9.04
CA GLU A 11 -25.61 -16.39 8.77
C GLU A 11 -24.62 -16.54 9.93
N TYR A 12 -24.49 -15.52 10.79
CA TYR A 12 -23.53 -15.53 11.90
C TYR A 12 -24.10 -16.22 13.13
N LYS A 13 -23.36 -17.19 13.66
CA LYS A 13 -23.67 -17.86 14.92
C LYS A 13 -22.77 -17.34 16.03
N ARG A 14 -23.28 -17.36 17.27
CA ARG A 14 -22.48 -16.96 18.44
C ARG A 14 -21.21 -17.80 18.60
N SER A 15 -21.26 -19.07 18.20
CA SER A 15 -20.14 -20.02 18.20
C SER A 15 -18.98 -19.62 17.30
N ASP A 16 -19.23 -18.81 16.27
CA ASP A 16 -18.20 -18.39 15.30
C ASP A 16 -17.24 -17.39 15.95
N PHE A 17 -17.66 -16.75 17.05
CA PHE A 17 -16.89 -15.76 17.78
C PHE A 17 -16.38 -16.35 19.09
N ALA A 18 -15.19 -16.98 19.06
CA ALA A 18 -14.59 -17.61 20.23
C ALA A 18 -14.37 -16.63 21.40
N LYS A 19 -13.82 -15.44 21.13
CA LYS A 19 -13.56 -14.41 22.15
C LYS A 19 -13.75 -13.02 21.54
N LEU A 20 -14.80 -12.34 21.98
CA LEU A 20 -15.07 -10.96 21.57
C LEU A 20 -14.25 -10.00 22.44
N GLU A 21 -13.05 -9.67 21.97
CA GLU A 21 -12.18 -8.69 22.61
C GLU A 21 -12.47 -7.29 22.08
N ARG A 22 -12.89 -6.38 22.98
CA ARG A 22 -13.10 -4.98 22.61
C ARG A 22 -11.76 -4.37 22.21
N GLY A 23 -11.71 -3.79 21.01
CA GLY A 23 -10.53 -3.08 20.52
C GLY A 23 -9.41 -3.95 19.95
N LYS A 24 -9.67 -5.24 19.64
CA LYS A 24 -8.67 -6.16 19.04
C LYS A 24 -7.92 -5.58 17.84
N PHE A 25 -8.60 -4.79 17.01
CA PHE A 25 -8.03 -4.14 15.83
C PHE A 25 -7.93 -2.62 15.97
N TYR A 26 -8.17 -2.06 17.15
CA TYR A 26 -8.20 -0.60 17.35
C TYR A 26 -6.86 0.05 17.00
N SER A 27 -5.74 -0.54 17.43
CA SER A 27 -4.40 -0.04 17.12
C SER A 27 -4.11 -0.05 15.62
N ALA A 28 -4.49 -1.12 14.91
CA ALA A 28 -4.30 -1.23 13.47
C ALA A 28 -5.16 -0.22 12.70
N VAL A 29 -6.42 -0.04 13.10
CA VAL A 29 -7.33 0.93 12.49
C VAL A 29 -6.88 2.37 12.79
N ALA A 30 -6.44 2.64 14.01
CA ALA A 30 -5.91 3.95 14.41
C ALA A 30 -4.62 4.33 13.66
N ALA A 31 -3.81 3.35 13.27
CA ALA A 31 -2.64 3.56 12.42
C ALA A 31 -3.01 3.89 10.96
N GLY A 32 -4.28 3.78 10.58
CA GLY A 32 -4.77 4.07 9.24
C GLY A 32 -4.55 2.90 8.28
N THR A 33 -5.45 1.92 8.29
CA THR A 33 -5.47 0.87 7.25
C THR A 33 -6.22 1.35 6.02
N SER A 34 -5.53 1.43 4.88
CA SER A 34 -6.18 1.68 3.59
C SER A 34 -6.58 0.36 2.94
N VAL A 35 -7.89 0.13 2.76
CA VAL A 35 -8.42 -1.04 2.05
C VAL A 35 -8.70 -0.63 0.62
N VAL A 36 -8.04 -1.28 -0.33
CA VAL A 36 -8.16 -0.98 -1.77
C VAL A 36 -8.84 -2.15 -2.47
N LEU A 37 -9.90 -1.86 -3.22
CA LEU A 37 -10.56 -2.84 -4.06
C LEU A 37 -9.79 -2.98 -5.38
N LEU A 38 -9.34 -4.19 -5.69
CA LEU A 38 -8.69 -4.50 -6.96
C LEU A 38 -9.73 -4.83 -8.03
N GLU A 39 -9.42 -4.47 -9.28
CA GLU A 39 -10.19 -4.94 -10.43
C GLU A 39 -10.10 -6.48 -10.54
N PRO A 40 -11.18 -7.18 -10.95
CA PRO A 40 -11.19 -8.65 -11.04
C PRO A 40 -10.06 -9.24 -11.89
N ALA A 41 -9.65 -8.55 -12.97
CA ALA A 41 -8.54 -9.00 -13.81
C ALA A 41 -7.20 -8.98 -13.05
N ILE A 42 -6.96 -7.93 -12.27
CA ILE A 42 -5.75 -7.74 -11.47
C ILE A 42 -5.75 -8.72 -10.29
N ALA A 43 -6.89 -8.92 -9.63
CA ALA A 43 -7.05 -9.88 -8.54
C ALA A 43 -6.77 -11.34 -8.99
N LYS A 44 -7.08 -11.68 -10.25
CA LYS A 44 -6.72 -12.98 -10.84
C LYS A 44 -5.21 -13.13 -11.04
N ALA A 45 -4.54 -12.05 -11.43
CA ALA A 45 -3.08 -12.04 -11.63
C ALA A 45 -2.31 -12.03 -10.29
N PHE A 46 -2.86 -11.42 -9.25
CA PHE A 46 -2.26 -11.33 -7.91
C PHE A 46 -3.20 -11.91 -6.85
N PRO A 47 -3.12 -13.22 -6.58
CA PRO A 47 -4.05 -13.89 -5.66
C PRO A 47 -3.88 -13.48 -4.18
N THR A 48 -2.77 -12.82 -3.83
CA THR A 48 -2.46 -12.45 -2.44
C THR A 48 -2.06 -10.98 -2.32
N SER A 49 -2.38 -10.38 -1.17
CA SER A 49 -1.95 -9.02 -0.83
C SER A 49 -0.43 -8.87 -0.79
N LYS A 50 0.29 -9.93 -0.39
CA LYS A 50 1.76 -9.96 -0.38
C LYS A 50 2.32 -9.78 -1.79
N ALA A 51 1.78 -10.51 -2.77
CA ALA A 51 2.25 -10.42 -4.17
C ALA A 51 2.03 -9.01 -4.77
N VAL A 52 0.91 -8.36 -4.45
CA VAL A 52 0.65 -6.97 -4.88
C VAL A 52 1.67 -6.02 -4.29
N ASN A 53 1.91 -6.11 -2.98
CA ASN A 53 2.84 -5.22 -2.30
C ASN A 53 4.28 -5.41 -2.77
N GLU A 54 4.70 -6.65 -3.05
CA GLU A 54 6.02 -6.94 -3.63
C GLU A 54 6.17 -6.33 -5.04
N ALA A 55 5.14 -6.45 -5.88
CA ALA A 55 5.16 -5.84 -7.21
C ALA A 55 5.25 -4.30 -7.15
N LEU A 56 4.47 -3.66 -6.27
CA LEU A 56 4.52 -2.22 -6.06
C LEU A 56 5.87 -1.76 -5.49
N ALA A 57 6.44 -2.50 -4.55
CA ALA A 57 7.77 -2.22 -4.01
C ALA A 57 8.85 -2.32 -5.10
N GLY A 58 8.77 -3.32 -5.98
CA GLY A 58 9.66 -3.45 -7.14
C GLY A 58 9.56 -2.25 -8.09
N LEU A 59 8.35 -1.77 -8.35
CA LEU A 59 8.11 -0.59 -9.18
C LEU A 59 8.79 0.66 -8.57
N LEU A 60 8.67 0.87 -7.26
CA LEU A 60 9.34 1.97 -6.57
C LEU A 60 10.86 1.93 -6.76
N VAL A 61 11.49 0.76 -6.60
CA VAL A 61 12.94 0.59 -6.82
C VAL A 61 13.33 0.96 -8.26
N LEU A 62 12.55 0.53 -9.26
CA LEU A 62 12.79 0.88 -10.66
C LEU A 62 12.66 2.39 -10.90
N THR A 63 11.70 3.06 -10.27
CA THR A 63 11.58 4.53 -10.37
C THR A 63 12.78 5.26 -9.76
N GLU A 64 13.30 4.80 -8.62
CA GLU A 64 14.49 5.39 -8.02
C GLU A 64 15.73 5.23 -8.88
N GLN A 65 15.87 4.08 -9.55
CA GLN A 65 17.00 3.84 -10.45
C GLN A 65 16.93 4.73 -11.70
N THR A 66 15.76 4.84 -12.31
CA THR A 66 15.56 5.65 -13.53
C THR A 66 15.66 7.16 -13.27
N THR A 67 15.17 7.64 -12.12
CA THR A 67 15.31 9.06 -11.72
C THR A 67 16.77 9.46 -11.49
N ARG A 68 17.63 8.56 -10.98
CA ARG A 68 19.07 8.83 -10.84
C ARG A 68 19.79 8.97 -12.18
N ILE A 69 19.40 8.20 -13.19
CA ILE A 69 20.00 8.24 -14.54
C ILE A 69 19.67 9.56 -15.24
N THR A 70 18.43 10.04 -15.08
CA THR A 70 17.96 11.28 -15.73
C THR A 70 18.44 12.55 -15.03
N ARG A 71 18.92 12.47 -13.78
CA ARG A 71 19.51 13.59 -13.05
C ARG A 71 20.87 13.95 -13.65
N ARG A 72 20.84 14.72 -14.75
CA ARG A 72 21.99 15.26 -15.47
C ARG A 72 22.96 15.92 -14.49
N SER A 73 24.14 15.33 -14.35
CA SER A 73 25.26 15.95 -13.63
C SER A 73 25.66 17.20 -14.39
N THR A 74 25.20 18.38 -13.94
CA THR A 74 25.74 19.67 -14.37
C THR A 74 27.12 19.83 -13.75
N ARG A 75 28.09 19.08 -14.26
CA ARG A 75 29.48 19.21 -13.87
C ARG A 75 30.01 20.49 -14.53
N THR A 76 29.82 21.61 -13.85
CA THR A 76 30.36 22.91 -14.25
C THR A 76 31.87 22.77 -14.42
N ARG A 77 32.37 22.89 -15.66
CA ARG A 77 33.80 22.91 -15.97
C ARG A 77 34.40 24.11 -15.23
N LYS A 78 35.22 23.86 -14.20
CA LYS A 78 36.01 24.90 -13.53
C LYS A 78 36.98 25.46 -14.59
N LYS A 79 36.76 26.70 -15.02
CA LYS A 79 37.66 27.39 -15.96
C LYS A 79 39.03 27.51 -15.29
N THR A 80 40.04 26.91 -15.89
CA THR A 80 41.45 27.10 -15.53
C THR A 80 41.86 28.51 -15.93
N ALA A 81 42.13 29.38 -14.97
CA ALA A 81 42.83 30.63 -15.23
C ALA A 81 44.29 30.27 -15.58
N ARG A 82 44.70 30.60 -16.81
CA ARG A 82 46.11 30.63 -17.20
C ARG A 82 46.65 31.99 -16.79
N THR A 83 47.58 32.01 -15.85
CA THR A 83 48.34 33.21 -15.48
C THR A 83 49.63 33.22 -16.29
N ALA A 84 49.95 34.37 -16.88
CA ALA A 84 51.21 34.68 -17.57
C ALA A 84 52.23 35.24 -16.59
#